data_AF-A0A9J6FUR2-F1
#
_entry.id   AF-A0A9J6FUR2-F1
#
_cell.length_a   1.000
_cell.length_b   1.000
_cell.length_c   1.000
_cell.angle_alpha   90.00
_cell.angle_beta   90.00
_cell.angle_gamma   90.00
#
_symmetry.space_group_name_H-M   'P 1'
#
loop_
_entity.id
_entity.type
_entity.pdbx_description
1 polymer ?
#
loop_
_entity_poly.entity_id
_entity_poly.type
_entity_poly.pdbx_seq_one_letter_code
_entity_poly.pdbx_strand_id
1 'polypeptide(L)'
;MTLKGSNDETLYQASKKQFGMVTLTPIATGTYTACFSNEFSVVSGKRVYMSFQVGEKPPQPHDEKDAATHGVESSLVKLRDTLDAIVDQQTLHRLREVQGRKVAELLNAHVLF
;
A
#
# COMPACT_ATOMS: atom_id res chain seq x y z
N MET A 1 -6.53 7.42 -9.89
CA MET A 1 -6.52 7.55 -8.42
C MET A 1 -6.22 8.99 -8.09
N THR A 2 -7.07 9.60 -7.28
CA THR A 2 -6.85 10.93 -6.70
C THR A 2 -6.80 10.78 -5.19
N LEU A 3 -5.80 11.37 -4.55
CA LEU A 3 -5.74 11.47 -3.11
C LEU A 3 -5.89 12.93 -2.70
N LYS A 4 -6.83 13.19 -1.81
CA LYS A 4 -7.10 14.51 -1.25
C LYS A 4 -6.71 14.57 0.21
N GLY A 5 -6.15 15.70 0.61
CA GLY A 5 -5.83 16.04 2.01
C GLY A 5 -7.06 16.53 2.78
N SER A 6 -6.88 16.82 4.06
CA SER A 6 -7.96 17.28 4.95
C SER A 6 -8.60 18.61 4.53
N ASN A 7 -7.88 19.43 3.77
CA ASN A 7 -8.36 20.71 3.24
C ASN A 7 -8.96 20.57 1.82
N ASP A 8 -9.27 19.34 1.41
CA ASP A 8 -9.70 18.96 0.05
C ASP A 8 -8.66 19.29 -1.05
N GLU A 9 -7.42 19.60 -0.65
CA GLU A 9 -6.29 19.81 -1.55
C GLU A 9 -5.88 18.49 -2.24
N THR A 10 -5.56 18.54 -3.53
CA THR A 10 -5.14 17.35 -4.27
C THR A 10 -3.67 17.09 -4.03
N LEU A 11 -3.37 16.08 -3.21
CA LEU A 11 -1.99 15.68 -2.86
C LEU A 11 -1.36 14.78 -3.92
N TYR A 12 -2.18 13.97 -4.58
CA TYR A 12 -1.73 13.06 -5.63
C TYR A 12 -2.82 12.82 -6.65
N GLN A 13 -2.48 12.86 -7.93
CA GLN A 13 -3.38 12.51 -9.02
C GLN A 13 -2.64 11.71 -10.07
N ALA A 14 -3.20 10.53 -10.39
CA ALA A 14 -2.69 9.68 -11.44
C ALA A 14 -3.82 9.09 -12.27
N SER A 15 -3.72 9.24 -13.59
CA SER A 15 -4.64 8.66 -14.57
C SER A 15 -4.02 7.44 -15.25
N LYS A 16 -4.88 6.51 -15.70
CA LYS A 16 -4.50 5.30 -16.47
C LYS A 16 -3.42 4.40 -15.84
N LYS A 17 -3.18 4.49 -14.53
CA LYS A 17 -2.25 3.58 -13.82
C LYS A 17 -2.95 2.27 -13.46
N GLN A 18 -2.26 1.17 -13.75
CA GLN A 18 -2.66 -0.18 -13.34
C GLN A 18 -2.12 -0.55 -11.95
N PHE A 19 -0.97 0.01 -11.58
CA PHE A 19 -0.26 -0.24 -10.33
C PHE A 19 0.44 1.04 -9.87
N GLY A 20 0.58 1.18 -8.56
CA GLY A 20 1.36 2.24 -7.94
C GLY A 20 1.44 2.06 -6.43
N MET A 21 2.47 2.67 -5.85
CA MET A 21 2.61 2.88 -4.42
C MET A 21 2.80 4.39 -4.23
N VAL A 22 2.14 4.95 -3.22
CA VAL A 22 2.19 6.37 -2.90
C VAL A 22 2.49 6.50 -1.42
N THR A 23 3.68 7.02 -1.11
CA THR A 23 4.09 7.31 0.27
C THR A 23 3.97 8.81 0.49
N LEU A 24 3.23 9.21 1.52
CA LEU A 24 2.97 10.61 1.82
C LEU A 24 3.12 10.86 3.31
N THR A 25 3.70 12.02 3.64
CA THR A 25 3.79 12.51 5.00
C THR A 25 2.68 13.55 5.21
N PRO A 26 1.71 13.31 6.10
CA PRO A 26 0.61 14.25 6.33
C PRO A 26 1.13 15.55 6.96
N ILE A 27 0.80 16.70 6.36
CA ILE A 27 1.18 18.04 6.85
C ILE A 27 0.26 18.51 7.99
N ALA A 28 -1.02 18.11 7.95
CA ALA A 28 -2.03 18.48 8.93
C ALA A 28 -2.81 17.24 9.37
N THR A 29 -3.23 17.21 10.63
CA THR A 29 -4.10 16.16 11.14
C THR A 29 -5.51 16.33 10.60
N GLY A 30 -6.10 15.25 10.06
CA GLY A 30 -7.45 15.28 9.54
C GLY A 30 -7.76 14.09 8.63
N THR A 31 -8.84 14.21 7.87
CA THR A 31 -9.36 13.11 7.04
C THR A 31 -8.77 13.17 5.63
N TYR A 32 -8.13 12.08 5.21
CA TYR A 32 -7.59 11.93 3.87
C TYR A 32 -8.51 11.05 3.02
N THR A 33 -8.77 11.46 1.78
CA THR A 33 -9.71 10.75 0.90
C THR A 33 -9.01 10.22 -0.34
N ALA A 34 -9.04 8.90 -0.56
CA ALA A 34 -8.53 8.24 -1.75
C ALA A 34 -9.67 7.83 -2.69
N CYS A 35 -9.73 8.40 -3.89
CA CYS A 35 -10.76 8.09 -4.90
C CYS A 35 -10.17 7.31 -6.08
N PHE A 36 -10.89 6.26 -6.50
CA PHE A 36 -10.57 5.46 -7.67
C PHE A 36 -11.67 5.63 -8.72
N SER A 37 -11.40 6.41 -9.77
CA SER A 37 -12.34 6.59 -10.86
C SER A 37 -12.15 5.54 -11.96
N ASN A 38 -13.27 5.08 -12.52
CA ASN A 38 -13.31 4.18 -13.67
C ASN A 38 -13.92 4.88 -14.89
N GLU A 39 -13.25 5.91 -15.38
CA GLU A 39 -13.74 6.70 -16.52
C GLU A 39 -13.46 6.02 -17.87
N PHE A 40 -12.51 5.08 -17.92
CA PHE A 40 -11.98 4.51 -19.17
C PHE A 40 -12.43 3.08 -19.48
N SER A 41 -13.22 2.43 -18.61
CA SER A 41 -13.71 1.07 -18.87
C SER A 41 -15.20 1.00 -18.59
N VAL A 42 -15.98 1.23 -19.64
CA VAL A 42 -17.44 1.36 -19.62
C VAL A 42 -18.14 -0.01 -19.48
N VAL A 43 -17.50 -1.09 -19.93
CA VAL A 43 -18.14 -2.41 -20.06
C VAL A 43 -17.76 -3.39 -18.96
N SER A 44 -16.59 -3.24 -18.33
CA SER A 44 -16.11 -4.17 -17.29
C SER A 44 -15.84 -3.46 -15.97
N GLY A 45 -16.36 -4.03 -14.88
CA GLY A 45 -16.07 -3.57 -13.53
C GLY A 45 -14.59 -3.72 -13.20
N LYS A 46 -13.97 -2.66 -12.67
CA LYS A 46 -12.59 -2.69 -12.21
C LYS A 46 -12.53 -3.13 -10.75
N ARG A 47 -11.74 -4.18 -10.47
CA ARG A 47 -11.37 -4.55 -9.11
C ARG A 47 -10.08 -3.83 -8.74
N VAL A 48 -10.09 -3.13 -7.61
CA VAL A 48 -8.94 -2.43 -7.06
C VAL A 48 -8.58 -3.09 -5.74
N TYR A 49 -7.35 -3.59 -5.63
CA TYR A 49 -6.79 -4.03 -4.35
C TYR A 49 -5.93 -2.88 -3.82
N MET A 50 -6.21 -2.44 -2.59
CA MET A 50 -5.43 -1.40 -1.92
C MET A 50 -5.02 -1.87 -0.53
N SER A 51 -3.82 -1.49 -0.13
CA SER A 51 -3.34 -1.58 1.25
C SER A 51 -3.01 -0.17 1.70
N PHE A 52 -3.43 0.18 2.92
CA PHE A 52 -3.17 1.49 3.51
C PHE A 52 -2.40 1.30 4.81
N GLN A 53 -1.24 1.93 4.88
CA GLN A 53 -0.34 1.86 6.03
C GLN A 53 -0.16 3.27 6.58
N VAL A 54 -0.41 3.45 7.88
CA VAL A 54 -0.28 4.74 8.57
C VAL A 54 0.77 4.61 9.66
N GLY A 55 1.95 5.17 9.41
CA GLY A 55 2.97 5.48 10.41
C GLY A 55 3.51 4.30 11.23
N GLU A 56 4.67 4.52 11.83
CA GLU A 56 5.27 3.57 12.76
C GLU A 56 4.41 3.51 14.03
N LYS A 57 4.07 2.29 14.48
CA LYS A 57 3.34 2.08 15.73
C LYS A 57 4.10 2.81 16.85
N PRO A 58 3.44 3.63 17.69
CA PRO A 58 4.15 4.35 18.74
C PRO A 58 4.94 3.36 19.60
N PRO A 59 6.17 3.72 20.04
CA PRO A 59 6.92 2.90 20.96
C PRO A 59 6.03 2.64 22.18
N GLN A 60 5.84 1.35 22.48
CA GLN A 60 5.01 0.90 23.59
C GLN A 60 5.49 1.58 24.88
N PRO A 61 4.60 2.13 25.72
CA PRO A 61 5.01 2.83 26.94
C PRO A 61 5.86 1.89 27.79
N HIS A 62 7.05 2.39 28.15
CA HIS A 62 8.08 1.64 28.87
C HIS A 62 7.77 1.70 30.37
N ASP A 63 7.21 0.62 30.92
CA ASP A 63 7.11 0.47 32.37
C ASP A 63 8.46 -0.04 32.89
N GLU A 64 9.21 0.82 33.60
CA GLU A 64 10.59 0.60 34.08
C GLU A 64 10.79 -0.60 35.03
N LYS A 65 9.80 -1.46 35.26
CA LYS A 65 9.82 -2.46 36.32
C LYS A 65 10.35 -3.85 35.93
N ASP A 66 10.53 -4.17 34.65
CA ASP A 66 10.95 -5.52 34.25
C ASP A 66 12.12 -5.54 33.24
N ALA A 67 13.35 -5.38 33.73
CA ALA A 67 14.56 -5.42 32.90
C ALA A 67 14.82 -6.78 32.21
N ALA A 68 14.23 -7.88 32.70
CA ALA A 68 14.40 -9.23 32.15
C ALA A 68 13.47 -9.51 30.96
N THR A 69 12.23 -9.01 30.97
CA THR A 69 11.28 -9.12 29.84
C THR A 69 11.62 -8.13 28.72
N HIS A 70 12.29 -7.01 29.04
CA HIS A 70 12.71 -6.00 28.07
C HIS A 70 13.54 -6.54 26.89
N GLY A 71 14.47 -7.47 27.14
CA GLY A 71 15.32 -8.06 26.09
C GLY A 71 14.52 -8.91 25.08
N VAL A 72 13.55 -9.68 25.59
CA VAL A 72 12.67 -10.52 24.75
C VAL A 72 11.65 -9.65 24.02
N GLU A 73 11.07 -8.64 24.69
CA GLU A 73 10.09 -7.74 24.09
C GLU A 73 10.70 -6.92 22.94
N SER A 74 11.89 -6.34 23.14
CA SER A 74 12.61 -5.63 22.07
C SER A 74 12.90 -6.54 20.88
N SER A 75 13.24 -7.81 21.13
CA SER A 75 13.49 -8.79 20.07
C SER A 75 12.21 -9.17 19.32
N LEU A 76 11.08 -9.31 20.02
CA LEU A 76 9.78 -9.59 19.41
C LEU A 76 9.27 -8.43 18.55
N VAL A 77 9.47 -7.18 18.98
CA VAL A 77 9.11 -6.00 18.18
C VAL A 77 9.93 -5.99 16.88
N LYS A 78 11.24 -6.18 16.97
CA LYS A 78 12.11 -6.26 15.77
C LYS A 78 11.66 -7.39 14.83
N LEU A 79 11.37 -8.57 15.36
CA LEU A 79 10.90 -9.70 14.56
C LEU A 79 9.57 -9.37 13.86
N ARG A 80 8.62 -8.76 14.57
CA ARG A 80 7.35 -8.33 13.96
C ARG A 80 7.61 -7.38 12.80
N ASP A 81 8.41 -6.33 13.02
CA ASP A 81 8.65 -5.31 12.01
C ASP A 81 9.37 -5.92 10.78
N THR A 82 10.27 -6.91 10.98
CA THR A 82 10.86 -7.65 9.85
C THR A 82 9.86 -8.53 9.10
N LEU A 83 8.91 -9.15 9.81
CA LEU A 83 7.89 -9.98 9.18
C LEU A 83 6.90 -9.13 8.38
N ASP A 84 6.51 -7.97 8.90
CA ASP A 84 5.65 -7.01 8.20
C ASP A 84 6.32 -6.55 6.89
N ALA A 85 7.62 -6.22 6.94
CA ALA A 85 8.40 -5.87 5.75
C ALA A 85 8.46 -7.01 4.71
N ILE A 86 8.59 -8.26 5.15
CA ILE A 86 8.59 -9.44 4.24
C ILE A 86 7.22 -9.61 3.58
N VAL A 87 6.13 -9.49 4.35
CA VAL A 87 4.76 -9.60 3.83
C VAL A 87 4.50 -8.55 2.76
N ASP A 88 4.97 -7.32 2.98
CA ASP A 88 4.84 -6.23 2.02
C ASP A 88 5.59 -6.52 0.73
N GLN A 89 6.83 -7.00 0.83
CA GLN A 89 7.62 -7.40 -0.35
C GLN A 89 6.95 -8.53 -1.14
N GLN A 90 6.45 -9.56 -0.45
CA GLN A 90 5.75 -10.68 -1.09
C GLN A 90 4.47 -10.22 -1.80
N THR A 91 3.72 -9.31 -1.17
CA THR A 91 2.51 -8.72 -1.75
C THR A 91 2.84 -7.92 -3.01
N LEU A 92 3.88 -7.08 -2.97
CA LEU A 92 4.36 -6.34 -4.13
C LEU A 92 4.80 -7.26 -5.27
N HIS A 93 5.55 -8.32 -4.95
CA HIS A 93 6.00 -9.29 -5.95
C HIS A 93 4.81 -9.99 -6.62
N ARG A 94 3.84 -10.48 -5.83
CA ARG A 94 2.64 -11.15 -6.35
C ARG A 94 1.81 -10.24 -7.26
N LEU A 95 1.67 -8.96 -6.90
CA LEU A 95 0.95 -7.99 -7.73
C LEU A 95 1.66 -7.72 -9.06
N ARG A 96 2.99 -7.58 -9.06
CA ARG A 96 3.77 -7.41 -10.29
C ARG A 96 3.67 -8.61 -11.22
N GLU A 97 3.75 -9.82 -10.67
CA GLU A 97 3.58 -11.07 -11.41
C GLU A 97 2.21 -11.18 -12.10
N VAL A 98 1.14 -10.82 -11.39
CA VAL A 98 -0.22 -10.80 -11.97
C VAL A 98 -0.32 -9.77 -13.10
N GLN A 99 0.30 -8.60 -12.92
CA GLN A 99 0.32 -7.58 -13.97
C GLN A 99 1.12 -8.04 -15.19
N GLY A 100 2.29 -8.64 -15.00
CA GLY A 100 3.14 -9.17 -16.07
C GLY A 100 2.41 -10.24 -16.88
N ARG A 101 1.75 -11.20 -16.21
CA ARG A 101 0.92 -12.21 -16.87
C ARG A 101 -0.18 -11.60 -17.73
N LYS A 102 -0.91 -10.61 -17.19
CA LYS A 102 -1.97 -9.93 -17.94
C LYS A 102 -1.45 -9.24 -19.21
N VAL A 103 -0.28 -8.60 -19.14
CA VAL A 103 0.35 -7.98 -20.31
C VAL A 103 0.77 -9.02 -21.33
N ALA A 104 1.35 -10.15 -20.89
CA ALA A 104 1.74 -11.24 -21.77
C ALA A 104 0.54 -11.89 -22.46
N GLU A 105 -0.57 -12.13 -21.75
CA GLU A 105 -1.81 -12.65 -22.33
C GLU A 105 -2.39 -11.71 -23.39
N LEU A 106 -2.40 -10.39 -23.12
CA LEU A 106 -2.83 -9.38 -24.09
C LEU A 106 -1.93 -9.37 -25.34
N LEU A 107 -0.61 -9.42 -25.17
CA LEU A 107 0.35 -9.48 -26.28
C LEU A 107 0.17 -10.75 -27.11
N ASN A 108 0.02 -11.90 -26.46
CA ASN A 108 -0.19 -13.18 -27.16
C ASN A 108 -1.48 -13.16 -27.98
N ALA A 109 -2.56 -12.60 -27.43
CA ALA A 109 -3.80 -12.41 -28.16
C ALA A 109 -3.65 -11.48 -29.38
N HIS A 110 -2.74 -10.51 -29.34
CA HIS A 110 -2.47 -9.61 -30.47
C HIS A 110 -1.54 -10.17 -31.55
N VAL A 111 -0.73 -11.20 -31.24
CA VAL A 111 0.22 -11.82 -32.18
C VAL A 111 -0.36 -13.08 -32.85
N LEU A 112 -1.33 -13.74 -32.23
CA LEU A 112 -1.99 -14.94 -32.77
C LEU A 112 -3.08 -14.64 -33.82
N PHE A 113 -3.36 -13.38 -34.12
CA PHE A 113 -4.19 -12.92 -35.24
C PHE A 113 -3.34 -12.11 -36.22
#